data_AF-A0AAU7SI12-F1
#
_entry.id   AF-A0AAU7SI12-F1
#
_cell.length_a   1.000
_cell.length_b   1.000
_cell.length_c   1.000
_cell.angle_alpha   90.00
_cell.angle_beta   90.00
_cell.angle_gamma   90.00
#
_symmetry.space_group_name_H-M   'P 1'
#
loop_
_entity.id
_entity.type
_entity.pdbx_description
1 polymer ?
#
loop_
_entity_poly.entity_id
_entity_poly.type
_entity_poly.pdbx_seq_one_letter_code
_entity_poly.pdbx_strand_id
1 'polypeptide(L)'
;MIHRLEKLWRSREGASAVEFALVMPLFLLMLFGIIEFGRLFWTSHALHETAIATARCMGIPQIECEDGSAYSASKTVTFAQMKAAGWAVPLDATSISLDNAASCYGLEGFSQVTLTYKFATLLPELLTSLAGGTDLTTQACYANQ
;
A
#
# COMPACT_ATOMS: atom_id res chain seq x y z
N MET A 1 35.77 28.05 39.52
CA MET A 1 34.62 27.42 38.81
C MET A 1 34.01 28.38 37.76
N ILE A 2 33.81 29.67 38.10
CA ILE A 2 33.21 30.71 37.23
C ILE A 2 33.94 30.91 35.88
N HIS A 3 35.28 30.91 35.86
CA HIS A 3 36.08 31.06 34.62
C HIS A 3 35.88 29.93 33.59
N ARG A 4 35.47 28.72 34.01
CA ARG A 4 35.20 27.63 33.06
C ARG A 4 33.85 27.80 32.35
N LEU A 5 32.87 28.43 33.03
CA LEU A 5 31.57 28.74 32.45
C LEU A 5 31.64 29.86 31.41
N GLU A 6 32.43 30.92 31.65
CA GLU A 6 32.65 31.97 30.64
C GLU A 6 33.35 31.43 29.38
N LYS A 7 34.29 30.50 29.53
CA LYS A 7 34.99 29.88 28.40
C LYS A 7 34.06 29.00 27.55
N LEU A 8 33.12 28.30 28.19
CA LEU A 8 32.07 27.53 27.49
C LEU A 8 31.11 28.46 26.74
N TRP A 9 30.72 29.58 27.35
CA TRP A 9 29.79 30.54 26.74
C TRP A 9 30.37 31.28 25.52
N ARG A 10 31.70 31.41 25.48
CA ARG A 10 32.43 32.09 24.41
C ARG A 10 32.92 31.13 23.31
N SER A 11 32.70 29.82 23.46
CA SER A 11 33.14 28.81 22.51
C SER A 11 32.16 28.70 21.34
N ARG A 12 32.65 28.91 20.10
CA ARG A 12 31.86 28.85 18.87
C ARG A 12 31.83 27.44 18.23
N GLU A 13 32.60 26.50 18.77
CA GLU A 13 32.76 25.16 18.21
C GLU A 13 31.46 24.32 18.23
N GLY A 14 30.49 24.69 19.06
CA GLY A 14 29.16 24.05 19.12
C GLY A 14 28.09 24.71 18.25
N ALA A 15 28.37 25.84 17.60
CA ALA A 15 27.35 26.58 16.84
C ALA A 15 26.84 25.78 15.63
N SER A 16 27.72 25.09 14.92
CA SER A 16 27.35 24.23 13.79
C SER A 16 26.45 23.05 14.19
N ALA A 17 26.66 22.50 15.39
CA ALA A 17 25.79 21.45 15.93
C ALA A 17 24.38 21.97 16.23
N VAL A 18 24.26 23.21 16.71
CA VAL A 18 22.96 23.86 16.96
C VAL A 18 22.26 24.21 15.64
N GLU A 19 22.99 24.73 14.65
CA GLU A 19 22.45 25.01 13.31
C GLU A 19 21.93 23.73 12.64
N PHE A 20 22.67 22.63 12.73
CA PHE A 20 22.22 21.34 12.22
C PHE A 20 20.98 20.83 12.97
N ALA A 21 20.93 20.96 14.30
CA ALA A 21 19.79 20.55 15.10
C ALA A 21 18.49 21.30 14.76
N LEU A 22 18.57 22.52 14.22
CA LEU A 22 17.41 23.27 13.76
C LEU A 22 16.89 22.80 12.40
N VAL A 23 17.78 22.41 11.48
CA VAL A 23 17.41 21.98 10.12
C VAL A 23 17.03 20.49 10.07
N MET A 24 17.69 19.67 10.88
CA MET A 24 17.55 18.21 10.88
C MET A 24 16.10 17.72 11.07
N PRO A 25 15.28 18.27 11.98
CA PRO A 25 13.89 17.83 12.14
C PRO A 25 13.05 18.05 10.87
N LEU A 26 13.17 19.21 10.22
CA LEU A 26 12.45 19.51 8.99
C LEU A 26 12.91 18.61 7.84
N PHE A 27 14.22 18.40 7.73
CA PHE A 27 14.79 17.52 6.72
C PHE A 27 14.30 16.07 6.89
N LEU A 28 14.29 15.54 8.11
CA LEU A 28 13.79 14.19 8.39
C LEU A 28 12.29 14.06 8.11
N LEU A 29 11.48 15.06 8.50
CA LEU A 29 10.05 15.07 8.19
C LEU A 29 9.80 15.01 6.68
N MET A 30 10.54 15.80 5.90
CA MET A 30 10.44 15.78 4.44
C MET A 30 10.90 14.45 3.86
N LEU A 31 12.04 13.93 4.33
CA LEU A 31 12.62 12.67 3.87
C LEU A 31 11.66 11.49 4.12
N PHE A 32 11.19 11.32 5.35
CA PHE A 32 10.25 10.25 5.69
C PHE A 32 8.89 10.47 5.03
N GLY A 33 8.43 11.71 4.90
CA GLY A 33 7.19 12.02 4.18
C GLY A 33 7.24 11.55 2.72
N ILE A 34 8.33 11.83 2.01
CA ILE A 34 8.52 11.38 0.62
C ILE A 34 8.59 9.85 0.54
N ILE A 35 9.34 9.20 1.44
CA ILE A 35 9.47 7.74 1.46
C ILE A 35 8.12 7.07 1.71
N GLU A 36 7.38 7.51 2.72
CA GLU A 36 6.09 6.94 3.08
C GLU A 36 5.05 7.16 1.97
N PHE A 37 5.03 8.35 1.35
CA PHE A 37 4.13 8.63 0.25
C PHE A 37 4.46 7.78 -1.00
N GLY A 38 5.76 7.63 -1.32
CA GLY A 38 6.19 6.77 -2.42
C GLY A 38 5.81 5.31 -2.21
N ARG A 39 5.99 4.80 -0.97
CA ARG A 39 5.55 3.45 -0.59
C ARG A 39 4.04 3.29 -0.68
N LEU A 40 3.28 4.28 -0.21
CA LEU A 40 1.81 4.26 -0.29
C LEU A 40 1.34 4.16 -1.74
N PHE A 41 1.89 5.00 -2.62
CA PHE A 41 1.58 5.00 -4.04
C PHE A 41 1.94 3.66 -4.70
N TRP A 42 3.12 3.12 -4.39
CA TRP A 42 3.54 1.80 -4.85
C TRP A 42 2.54 0.71 -4.45
N THR A 43 2.14 0.67 -3.17
CA THR A 43 1.15 -0.29 -2.67
C THR A 43 -0.19 -0.13 -3.37
N SER A 44 -0.70 1.10 -3.54
CA SER A 44 -1.95 1.34 -4.27
C SER A 44 -1.90 0.83 -5.71
N HIS A 45 -0.80 1.08 -6.41
CA HIS A 45 -0.61 0.60 -7.78
C HIS A 45 -0.55 -0.94 -7.84
N ALA A 46 0.24 -1.56 -6.95
CA ALA A 46 0.35 -3.02 -6.86
C ALA A 46 -1.00 -3.70 -6.58
N LEU A 47 -1.82 -3.13 -5.69
CA LEU A 47 -3.16 -3.63 -5.41
C LEU A 47 -4.06 -3.54 -6.65
N HIS A 48 -4.00 -2.43 -7.39
CA HIS A 48 -4.81 -2.25 -8.59
C HIS A 48 -4.46 -3.28 -9.68
N GLU A 49 -3.17 -3.45 -9.96
CA GLU A 49 -2.67 -4.45 -10.91
C GLU A 49 -3.01 -5.89 -10.49
N THR A 50 -2.97 -6.16 -9.18
CA THR A 50 -3.39 -7.45 -8.63
C THR A 50 -4.88 -7.66 -8.84
N ALA A 51 -5.73 -6.69 -8.49
CA ALA A 51 -7.18 -6.78 -8.65
C ALA A 51 -7.59 -7.02 -10.10
N ILE A 52 -7.02 -6.26 -11.05
CA ILE A 52 -7.31 -6.40 -12.49
C ILE A 52 -6.96 -7.81 -12.97
N ALA A 53 -5.77 -8.29 -12.62
CA ALA A 53 -5.32 -9.61 -13.06
C ALA A 53 -6.14 -10.74 -12.45
N THR A 54 -6.52 -10.62 -11.17
CA THR A 54 -7.39 -11.60 -10.51
C THR A 54 -8.78 -11.59 -11.15
N ALA A 55 -9.37 -10.41 -11.40
CA ALA A 55 -10.66 -10.31 -12.08
C ALA A 55 -10.61 -10.94 -13.48
N ARG A 56 -9.53 -10.73 -14.24
CA ARG A 56 -9.31 -11.38 -15.53
C ARG A 56 -9.17 -12.90 -15.41
N CYS A 57 -8.45 -13.39 -14.41
CA CYS A 57 -8.26 -14.81 -14.16
C CYS A 57 -9.58 -15.51 -13.80
N MET A 58 -10.50 -14.80 -13.14
CA MET A 58 -11.87 -15.26 -12.89
C MET A 58 -12.75 -15.24 -14.14
N GLY A 59 -12.77 -14.11 -14.86
CA GLY A 59 -13.67 -13.93 -16.00
C GLY A 59 -13.29 -14.75 -17.22
N ILE A 60 -12.02 -15.10 -17.37
CA ILE A 60 -11.55 -16.11 -18.34
C ILE A 60 -10.82 -17.17 -17.52
N PRO A 61 -11.47 -18.28 -17.12
CA PRO A 61 -10.90 -19.26 -16.21
C PRO A 61 -9.55 -19.75 -16.78
N GLN A 62 -8.47 -19.22 -16.22
CA GLN A 62 -7.11 -19.67 -16.49
C GLN A 62 -6.80 -20.85 -15.58
N ILE A 63 -5.77 -21.63 -15.90
CA ILE A 63 -5.40 -22.83 -15.11
C ILE A 63 -5.11 -22.50 -13.63
N GLU A 64 -4.73 -21.26 -13.33
CA GLU A 64 -4.46 -20.73 -11.99
C GLU A 64 -5.72 -20.39 -11.19
N CYS A 65 -6.88 -20.20 -11.84
CA CYS A 65 -8.16 -19.83 -11.21
C CYS A 65 -9.29 -20.84 -11.47
N GLU A 66 -9.01 -21.90 -12.23
CA GLU A 66 -9.96 -22.94 -12.61
C GLU A 66 -9.71 -24.26 -11.88
N ASP A 67 -10.78 -24.99 -11.57
CA ASP A 67 -10.77 -26.41 -11.23
C ASP A 67 -11.65 -27.22 -12.19
N GLY A 68 -11.01 -28.01 -13.06
CA GLY A 68 -11.65 -28.99 -13.92
C GLY A 68 -12.71 -28.46 -14.90
N SER A 69 -12.62 -27.23 -15.39
CA SER A 69 -13.67 -26.63 -16.21
C SER A 69 -14.13 -25.25 -15.79
N ALA A 70 -14.12 -25.07 -14.47
CA ALA A 70 -14.96 -24.13 -13.78
C ALA A 70 -14.16 -23.23 -12.85
N TYR A 71 -14.64 -22.01 -12.66
CA TYR A 71 -14.10 -21.08 -11.68
C TYR A 71 -13.98 -21.71 -10.29
N SER A 72 -12.82 -21.53 -9.65
CA SER A 72 -12.55 -21.92 -8.28
C SER A 72 -12.13 -20.72 -7.44
N ALA A 73 -12.96 -20.38 -6.45
CA ALA A 73 -12.69 -19.28 -5.54
C ALA A 73 -11.38 -19.48 -4.75
N SER A 74 -11.12 -20.71 -4.29
CA SER A 74 -9.91 -21.01 -3.50
C SER A 74 -8.63 -20.78 -4.31
N LYS A 75 -8.59 -21.25 -5.55
CA LYS A 75 -7.43 -21.05 -6.44
C LYS A 75 -7.24 -19.59 -6.81
N THR A 76 -8.34 -18.89 -7.07
CA THR A 76 -8.33 -17.45 -7.36
C THR A 76 -7.78 -16.62 -6.19
N VAL A 77 -8.14 -16.96 -4.94
CA VAL A 77 -7.56 -16.35 -3.75
C VAL A 77 -6.04 -16.60 -3.71
N THR A 78 -5.60 -17.84 -3.93
CA THR A 78 -4.16 -18.16 -3.96
C THR A 78 -3.43 -17.39 -5.06
N PHE A 79 -4.02 -17.26 -6.25
CA PHE A 79 -3.47 -16.45 -7.34
C PHE A 79 -3.31 -14.98 -6.93
N ALA A 80 -4.34 -14.37 -6.33
CA ALA A 80 -4.29 -13.00 -5.86
C ALA A 80 -3.19 -12.81 -4.79
N GLN A 81 -3.06 -13.75 -3.84
CA GLN A 81 -2.03 -13.71 -2.81
C GLN A 81 -0.62 -13.83 -3.39
N MET A 82 -0.40 -14.77 -4.31
CA MET A 82 0.91 -14.94 -4.97
C MET A 82 1.29 -13.70 -5.79
N LYS A 83 0.32 -13.14 -6.53
CA LYS A 83 0.56 -11.94 -7.33
C LYS A 83 0.89 -10.73 -6.46
N ALA A 84 0.13 -10.50 -5.39
CA ALA A 84 0.38 -9.42 -4.45
C ALA A 84 1.72 -9.59 -3.70
N ALA A 85 2.07 -10.83 -3.32
CA ALA A 85 3.36 -11.15 -2.73
C ALA A 85 4.53 -10.85 -3.68
N GLY A 86 4.35 -11.02 -5.00
CA GLY A 86 5.33 -10.62 -6.02
C GLY A 86 5.62 -9.11 -6.04
N TRP A 87 4.68 -8.28 -5.57
CA TRP A 87 4.84 -6.84 -5.37
C TRP A 87 5.34 -6.45 -3.98
N ALA A 88 5.67 -7.44 -3.13
CA ALA A 88 5.95 -7.28 -1.71
C ALA A 88 4.77 -6.68 -0.91
N VAL A 89 3.54 -6.94 -1.34
CA VAL A 89 2.30 -6.54 -0.64
C VAL A 89 1.55 -7.83 -0.25
N PRO A 90 1.85 -8.43 0.92
CA PRO A 90 1.19 -9.68 1.31
C PRO A 90 -0.31 -9.44 1.58
N LEU A 91 -1.16 -10.30 1.04
CA LEU A 91 -2.61 -10.27 1.27
C LEU A 91 -3.08 -11.48 2.09
N ASP A 92 -3.91 -11.23 3.09
CA ASP A 92 -4.65 -12.27 3.79
C ASP A 92 -5.88 -12.68 3.00
N ALA A 93 -6.31 -13.93 3.13
CA ALA A 93 -7.49 -14.43 2.42
C ALA A 93 -8.78 -13.66 2.78
N THR A 94 -8.88 -13.14 4.01
CA THR A 94 -10.01 -12.32 4.47
C THR A 94 -10.08 -10.94 3.84
N SER A 95 -8.96 -10.49 3.26
CA SER A 95 -8.82 -9.18 2.62
C SER A 95 -9.22 -9.17 1.13
N ILE A 96 -9.56 -10.35 0.62
CA ILE A 96 -9.91 -10.61 -0.78
C ILE A 96 -11.39 -10.98 -0.84
N SER A 97 -12.18 -10.18 -1.56
CA SER A 97 -13.57 -10.48 -1.88
C SER A 97 -13.72 -10.71 -3.37
N LEU A 98 -14.31 -11.85 -3.73
CA LEU A 98 -14.52 -12.31 -5.10
C LEU A 98 -16.02 -12.43 -5.36
N ASP A 99 -16.48 -11.84 -6.47
CA ASP A 99 -17.84 -12.01 -6.97
C ASP A 99 -17.76 -12.33 -8.47
N ASN A 100 -18.10 -13.56 -8.86
CA ASN A 100 -18.03 -14.01 -10.25
C ASN A 100 -19.33 -13.76 -11.04
N ALA A 101 -20.36 -13.18 -10.41
CA ALA A 101 -21.63 -12.84 -11.04
C ALA A 101 -22.02 -11.38 -10.75
N ALA A 102 -21.01 -10.53 -10.55
CA ALA A 102 -21.18 -9.14 -10.20
C ALA A 102 -21.84 -8.35 -11.34
N SER A 103 -22.50 -7.26 -10.94
CA SER A 103 -22.92 -6.23 -11.87
C SER A 103 -21.91 -5.08 -11.85
N CYS A 104 -21.20 -4.89 -12.96
CA CYS A 104 -20.25 -3.79 -13.11
C CYS A 104 -20.83 -2.77 -14.09
N TYR A 105 -20.88 -1.49 -13.69
CA TYR A 105 -21.41 -0.40 -14.51
C TYR A 105 -22.86 -0.62 -15.00
N GLY A 106 -23.68 -1.35 -14.23
CA GLY A 106 -25.07 -1.67 -14.57
C GLY A 106 -25.23 -2.82 -15.57
N LEU A 107 -24.15 -3.57 -15.85
CA LEU A 107 -24.17 -4.75 -16.71
C LEU A 107 -23.86 -6.01 -15.87
N GLU A 108 -24.65 -7.05 -16.03
CA GLU A 108 -24.42 -8.36 -15.41
C GLU A 108 -23.39 -9.18 -16.19
N GLY A 109 -22.90 -10.27 -15.57
CA GLY A 109 -21.95 -11.18 -16.20
C GLY A 109 -20.49 -10.73 -16.08
N PHE A 110 -20.16 -10.02 -15.01
CA PHE A 110 -18.79 -9.61 -14.71
C PHE A 110 -18.24 -10.35 -13.48
N SER A 111 -16.93 -10.56 -13.48
CA SER A 111 -16.16 -10.91 -12.30
C SER A 111 -15.62 -9.64 -11.67
N GLN A 112 -16.03 -9.37 -10.43
CA GLN A 112 -15.53 -8.28 -9.60
C GLN A 112 -14.62 -8.82 -8.50
N VAL A 113 -13.48 -8.17 -8.33
CA VAL A 113 -12.53 -8.43 -7.25
C VAL A 113 -12.37 -7.17 -6.44
N THR A 114 -12.55 -7.28 -5.13
CA THR A 114 -12.27 -6.21 -4.17
C THR A 114 -11.13 -6.64 -3.27
N LEU A 115 -10.08 -5.83 -3.21
CA LEU A 115 -8.92 -6.03 -2.35
C LEU A 115 -8.87 -4.91 -1.32
N THR A 116 -8.72 -5.30 -0.05
CA THR A 116 -8.52 -4.36 1.06
C THR A 116 -7.13 -4.59 1.64
N TYR A 117 -6.40 -3.53 1.93
CA TYR A 117 -5.06 -3.64 2.51
C TYR A 117 -4.81 -2.51 3.51
N LYS A 118 -4.31 -2.88 4.69
CA LYS A 118 -3.92 -1.90 5.70
C LYS A 118 -2.45 -1.55 5.54
N PHE A 119 -2.17 -0.36 5.05
CA PHE A 119 -0.80 0.13 4.86
C PHE A 119 -0.10 0.33 6.21
N ALA A 120 1.00 -0.39 6.41
CA ALA A 120 1.85 -0.25 7.59
C ALA A 120 2.78 0.96 7.45
N THR A 121 2.58 1.95 8.32
CA THR A 121 3.32 3.21 8.37
C THR A 121 3.82 3.51 9.77
N LEU A 122 4.93 4.24 9.86
CA LEU A 122 5.45 4.79 11.12
C LEU A 122 4.85 6.16 11.46
N LEU A 123 4.11 6.77 10.54
CA LEU A 123 3.54 8.12 10.65
C LEU A 123 2.02 8.12 10.35
N PRO A 124 1.20 7.36 11.11
CA PRO A 124 -0.22 7.18 10.80
C PRO A 124 -1.02 8.49 10.84
N GLU A 125 -0.76 9.37 11.81
CA GLU A 125 -1.45 10.66 11.92
C GLU A 125 -1.15 11.57 10.72
N LEU A 126 0.11 11.62 10.29
CA LEU A 126 0.54 12.43 9.15
C LEU A 126 -0.10 11.92 7.85
N LEU A 127 -0.06 10.61 7.62
CA LEU A 127 -0.69 10.02 6.43
C LEU A 127 -2.21 10.11 6.46
N THR A 128 -2.85 9.98 7.62
CA THR A 128 -4.30 10.14 7.73
C THR A 128 -4.71 11.57 7.40
N SER A 129 -3.96 12.56 7.88
CA SER A 129 -4.22 13.98 7.60
C SER A 129 -3.96 14.37 6.14
N LEU A 130 -2.96 13.79 5.47
CA LEU A 130 -2.56 14.17 4.11
C LEU A 130 -3.17 13.30 2.99
N ALA A 131 -3.33 12.01 3.24
CA ALA A 131 -3.72 11.00 2.24
C ALA A 131 -5.08 10.36 2.53
N GLY A 132 -5.77 10.77 3.60
CA GLY A 132 -7.14 10.33 3.90
C GLY A 132 -7.26 8.97 4.61
N GLY A 133 -6.15 8.37 5.02
CA GLY A 133 -6.11 7.14 5.83
C GLY A 133 -5.02 6.16 5.41
N THR A 134 -4.96 5.01 6.08
CA THR A 134 -4.03 3.91 5.77
C THR A 134 -4.72 2.66 5.22
N ASP A 135 -6.05 2.65 5.19
CA ASP A 135 -6.82 1.55 4.63
C ASP A 135 -7.01 1.79 3.12
N LEU A 136 -6.39 0.93 2.32
CA LEU A 136 -6.42 0.98 0.86
C LEU A 136 -7.42 -0.05 0.36
N THR A 137 -8.45 0.39 -0.36
CA THR A 137 -9.42 -0.48 -1.00
C THR A 137 -9.41 -0.23 -2.50
N THR A 138 -9.29 -1.29 -3.28
CA THR A 138 -9.39 -1.23 -4.75
C THR A 138 -10.36 -2.28 -5.24
N GLN A 139 -11.04 -1.96 -6.34
CA GLN A 139 -11.93 -2.85 -7.03
C GLN A 139 -11.58 -2.90 -8.51
N ALA A 140 -11.70 -4.08 -9.10
CA ALA A 140 -11.55 -4.28 -10.54
C ALA A 140 -12.66 -5.21 -11.04
N CYS A 141 -13.10 -4.94 -12.28
CA CYS A 141 -14.13 -5.70 -12.96
C CYS A 141 -13.58 -6.25 -14.27
N TYR A 142 -13.99 -7.47 -14.63
CA TYR A 142 -13.67 -8.09 -15.92
C TYR A 142 -14.87 -8.88 -16.43
N ALA A 143 -15.13 -8.88 -17.75
CA ALA A 143 -16.27 -9.58 -18.33
C ALA A 143 -16.06 -11.09 -18.32
N ASN A 144 -17.08 -11.85 -17.94
CA ASN A 144 -17.05 -13.31 -18.00
C ASN A 144 -17.18 -13.79 -19.45
N GLN A 145 -16.39 -14.79 -19.82
CA GLN A 145 -16.43 -15.47 -21.13
C GLN A 145 -16.91 -16.91 -20.97
#